data_AF-A1EH91-F1
#
_entry.id   AF-A1EH91-F1
#
_cell.length_a   1.000
_cell.length_b   1.000
_cell.length_c   1.000
_cell.angle_alpha   90.00
_cell.angle_beta   90.00
_cell.angle_gamma   90.00
#
_symmetry.space_group_name_H-M   'P 1'
#
loop_
_entity.id
_entity.type
_entity.pdbx_description
1 polymer ?
#
loop_
_entity_poly.entity_id
_entity_poly.type
_entity_poly.pdbx_seq_one_letter_code
_entity_poly.pdbx_strand_id
1 'polypeptide(L)'
;MSAQGDCEFLVQRARELVPQDLWAAKAWLITARSLYPADFNIQYEMYTIERNAERTATAGRLLYDMFVNFPDQPVVWREISIITSALRNDSQDKQTQFLRSLFETLPGRIQCEMLLKVTEQCFNTLERSEMLLLLLRRFPETVVQHGVGLGEALLEAETIEEQESPVNCFRKLFVCDVLPLIINNHDVRLPANLLYKYLNKAAEFYINYVTRSTQIENQHQGAQETSDLMSPSKRSSQKYIIEGLTEKSSQIVDPWERLFKILNVVGMRCDWQMDKGRR
;
A
#
# COMPACT_ATOMS: atom_id res chain seq x y z
N MET A 1 12.88 -33.58 -33.39
CA MET A 1 13.77 -32.58 -32.79
C MET A 1 12.92 -31.77 -31.83
N SER A 2 13.24 -31.78 -30.53
CA SER A 2 12.37 -31.22 -29.49
C SER A 2 12.47 -29.70 -29.49
N ALA A 3 11.39 -29.00 -29.83
CA ALA A 3 11.29 -27.54 -29.83
C ALA A 3 11.81 -26.89 -28.52
N GLN A 4 11.71 -27.62 -27.40
CA GLN A 4 12.26 -27.22 -26.10
C GLN A 4 13.79 -26.99 -26.13
N GLY A 5 14.54 -27.88 -26.79
CA GLY A 5 16.00 -27.79 -26.86
C GLY A 5 16.46 -26.65 -27.75
N ASP A 6 15.68 -26.32 -28.78
CA ASP A 6 15.96 -25.20 -29.68
C ASP A 6 15.73 -23.86 -28.95
N CYS A 7 14.66 -23.72 -28.16
CA CYS A 7 14.42 -22.53 -27.32
C CYS A 7 15.55 -22.29 -26.32
N GLU A 8 15.96 -23.32 -25.58
CA GLU A 8 17.03 -23.25 -24.59
C GLU A 8 18.36 -22.85 -25.23
N PHE A 9 18.68 -23.40 -26.40
CA PHE A 9 19.87 -23.03 -27.16
C PHE A 9 19.87 -21.55 -27.55
N LEU A 10 18.75 -21.03 -28.07
CA LEU A 10 18.64 -19.64 -28.49
C LEU A 10 18.79 -18.66 -27.32
N VAL A 11 18.18 -18.98 -26.17
CA VAL A 11 18.32 -18.18 -24.93
C VAL A 11 19.75 -18.21 -24.42
N GLN A 12 20.37 -19.40 -24.38
CA GLN A 12 21.76 -19.54 -23.95
C GLN A 12 22.71 -18.75 -24.85
N ARG A 13 22.49 -18.79 -26.18
CA ARG A 13 23.31 -18.05 -27.14
C ARG A 13 23.18 -16.54 -26.96
N ALA A 14 21.97 -16.04 -26.69
CA ALA A 14 21.76 -14.64 -26.40
C ALA A 14 22.50 -14.21 -25.12
N ARG A 15 22.44 -15.01 -24.05
CA ARG A 15 23.13 -14.73 -22.77
C ARG A 15 24.64 -14.59 -22.91
N GLU A 16 25.27 -15.46 -23.69
CA GLU A 16 26.72 -15.40 -23.97
C GLU A 16 27.14 -14.09 -24.65
N LEU A 17 26.24 -13.51 -25.44
CA LEU A 17 26.49 -12.29 -26.19
C LEU A 17 26.21 -11.02 -25.39
N VAL A 18 25.41 -11.05 -24.33
CA VAL A 18 25.09 -9.87 -23.49
C VAL A 18 26.34 -9.05 -23.10
N PRO A 19 27.44 -9.64 -22.59
CA PRO A 19 28.62 -8.86 -22.22
C PRO A 19 29.46 -8.35 -23.40
N GLN A 20 29.30 -8.94 -24.60
CA GLN A 20 30.13 -8.63 -25.79
C GLN A 20 29.41 -7.70 -26.77
N ASP A 21 28.16 -8.01 -27.08
CA ASP A 21 27.31 -7.30 -28.02
C ASP A 21 25.83 -7.45 -27.62
N LEU A 22 25.33 -6.43 -26.92
CA LEU A 22 23.95 -6.35 -26.49
C LEU A 22 22.95 -6.35 -27.67
N TRP A 23 23.32 -5.79 -28.82
CA TRP A 23 22.43 -5.72 -29.97
C TRP A 23 22.31 -7.07 -30.66
N ALA A 24 23.42 -7.81 -30.77
CA ALA A 24 23.39 -9.19 -31.24
C ALA A 24 22.55 -10.07 -30.32
N ALA A 25 22.72 -9.97 -29.00
CA ALA A 25 21.89 -10.70 -28.03
C ALA A 25 20.39 -10.43 -28.21
N LYS A 26 20.01 -9.15 -28.39
CA LYS A 26 18.61 -8.77 -28.67
C LYS A 26 18.10 -9.32 -29.99
N ALA A 27 18.91 -9.29 -31.05
CA ALA A 27 18.53 -9.84 -32.36
C ALA A 27 18.24 -11.35 -32.28
N TRP A 28 19.06 -12.10 -31.53
CA TRP A 28 18.80 -13.51 -31.23
C TRP A 28 17.46 -13.71 -30.53
N LEU A 29 17.16 -12.94 -29.48
CA LEU A 29 15.91 -13.09 -28.74
C LEU A 29 14.67 -12.65 -29.53
N ILE A 30 14.76 -11.62 -30.36
CA ILE A 30 13.67 -11.22 -31.27
C ILE A 30 13.39 -12.33 -32.28
N THR A 31 14.44 -12.95 -32.82
CA THR A 31 14.32 -14.09 -33.72
C THR A 31 13.67 -15.27 -33.00
N ALA A 32 14.16 -15.61 -31.81
CA ALA A 32 13.62 -16.68 -30.98
C ALA A 32 12.13 -16.46 -30.63
N ARG A 33 11.75 -15.24 -30.24
CA ARG A 33 10.36 -14.87 -29.96
C ARG A 33 9.46 -14.97 -31.18
N SER A 34 9.99 -14.71 -32.37
CA SER A 34 9.23 -14.85 -33.62
C SER A 34 8.97 -16.32 -33.95
N LEU A 35 9.90 -17.21 -33.64
CA LEU A 35 9.77 -18.66 -33.83
C LEU A 35 8.92 -19.33 -32.73
N TYR A 36 9.05 -18.85 -31.49
CA TYR A 36 8.43 -19.45 -30.30
C TYR A 36 7.76 -18.37 -29.43
N PRO A 37 6.65 -17.77 -29.89
CA PRO A 37 6.03 -16.63 -29.22
C PRO A 37 5.43 -16.96 -27.84
N ALA A 38 5.08 -18.22 -27.60
CA ALA A 38 4.49 -18.70 -26.34
C ALA A 38 5.53 -19.22 -25.34
N ASP A 39 6.82 -19.12 -25.63
CA ASP A 39 7.86 -19.58 -24.72
C ASP A 39 8.16 -18.51 -23.64
N PHE A 40 7.98 -18.89 -22.37
CA PHE A 40 8.22 -18.00 -21.24
C PHE A 40 9.70 -17.63 -21.07
N ASN A 41 10.62 -18.58 -21.30
CA ASN A 41 12.05 -18.36 -21.04
C ASN A 41 12.62 -17.28 -21.97
N ILE A 42 12.20 -17.27 -23.23
CA ILE A 42 12.57 -16.21 -24.19
C ILE A 42 12.05 -14.85 -23.72
N GLN A 43 10.78 -14.75 -23.34
CA GLN A 43 10.19 -13.48 -22.90
C GLN A 43 10.83 -12.96 -21.60
N TYR A 44 11.09 -13.87 -20.65
CA TYR A 44 11.73 -13.55 -19.40
C TYR A 44 13.19 -13.11 -19.58
N GLU A 45 13.92 -13.71 -20.51
CA GLU A 45 15.29 -13.27 -20.85
C GLU A 45 15.28 -11.88 -21.47
N MET A 46 14.36 -11.62 -22.42
CA MET A 46 14.17 -10.28 -22.99
C MET A 46 13.88 -9.25 -21.90
N TYR A 47 12.97 -9.56 -20.97
CA TYR A 47 12.65 -8.69 -19.84
C TYR A 47 13.86 -8.43 -18.97
N THR A 48 14.62 -9.47 -18.61
CA THR A 48 15.80 -9.36 -17.75
C THR A 48 16.85 -8.43 -18.36
N ILE A 49 17.12 -8.56 -19.67
CA ILE A 49 18.07 -7.69 -20.38
C ILE A 49 17.59 -6.23 -20.36
N GLU A 50 16.33 -5.96 -20.70
CA GLU A 50 15.79 -4.59 -20.72
C GLU A 50 15.72 -3.97 -19.33
N ARG A 51 15.35 -4.77 -18.31
CA ARG A 51 15.31 -4.37 -16.91
C ARG A 51 16.71 -3.99 -16.39
N ASN A 52 17.71 -4.84 -16.65
CA ASN A 52 19.08 -4.59 -16.21
C ASN A 52 19.73 -3.41 -16.97
N ALA A 53 19.25 -3.11 -18.17
CA ALA A 53 19.62 -1.91 -18.93
C ALA A 53 18.81 -0.66 -18.53
N GLU A 54 17.98 -0.76 -17.48
CA GLU A 54 17.11 0.30 -16.96
C GLU A 54 16.19 0.93 -18.03
N ARG A 55 15.77 0.14 -19.03
CA ARG A 55 14.88 0.58 -20.11
C ARG A 55 13.42 0.41 -19.72
N THR A 56 12.89 1.39 -18.99
CA THR A 56 11.55 1.32 -18.38
C THR A 56 10.43 0.99 -19.39
N ALA A 57 10.39 1.63 -20.55
CA ALA A 57 9.29 1.46 -21.51
C ALA A 57 9.25 0.04 -22.13
N THR A 58 10.41 -0.49 -22.52
CA THR A 58 10.51 -1.84 -23.12
C THR A 58 10.34 -2.92 -22.05
N ALA A 59 10.97 -2.76 -20.89
CA ALA A 59 10.80 -3.66 -19.75
C ALA A 59 9.34 -3.69 -19.28
N GLY A 60 8.65 -2.55 -19.26
CA GLY A 60 7.25 -2.45 -18.86
C GLY A 60 6.31 -3.18 -19.80
N ARG A 61 6.53 -3.05 -21.11
CA ARG A 61 5.79 -3.82 -22.12
C ARG A 61 6.00 -5.33 -21.95
N LEU A 62 7.24 -5.76 -21.72
CA LEU A 62 7.55 -7.18 -21.50
C LEU A 62 6.96 -7.69 -20.19
N LEU A 63 6.95 -6.89 -19.13
CA LEU A 63 6.28 -7.21 -17.87
C LEU A 63 4.77 -7.37 -18.07
N TYR A 64 4.15 -6.48 -18.85
CA TYR A 64 2.74 -6.60 -19.24
C TYR A 64 2.48 -7.93 -19.97
N ASP A 65 3.27 -8.23 -21.01
CA ASP A 65 3.14 -9.46 -21.79
C ASP A 65 3.28 -10.69 -20.88
N MET A 66 4.25 -10.68 -19.95
CA MET A 66 4.46 -11.77 -19.00
C MET A 66 3.29 -11.93 -18.02
N PHE A 67 2.79 -10.83 -17.45
CA PHE A 67 1.68 -10.85 -16.49
C PHE A 67 0.38 -11.38 -17.10
N VAL A 68 0.08 -10.99 -18.34
CA VAL A 68 -1.16 -11.40 -19.01
C VAL A 68 -1.08 -12.83 -19.52
N ASN A 69 0.04 -13.21 -20.14
CA ASN A 69 0.14 -14.48 -20.85
C ASN A 69 0.70 -15.62 -19.98
N PHE A 70 1.39 -15.32 -18.88
CA PHE A 70 2.04 -16.31 -18.02
C PHE A 70 1.75 -16.09 -16.53
N PRO A 71 0.48 -15.99 -16.11
CA PRO A 71 0.11 -15.70 -14.73
C PRO A 71 0.53 -16.82 -13.75
N ASP A 72 0.74 -18.05 -14.22
CA ASP A 72 1.11 -19.17 -13.34
C ASP A 72 2.61 -19.25 -13.05
N GLN A 73 3.44 -18.39 -13.68
CA GLN A 73 4.89 -18.42 -13.52
C GLN A 73 5.31 -17.74 -12.20
N PRO A 74 5.93 -18.47 -11.25
CA PRO A 74 6.28 -17.91 -9.93
C PRO A 74 7.27 -16.74 -10.00
N VAL A 75 8.10 -16.74 -11.05
CA VAL A 75 9.11 -15.69 -11.27
C VAL A 75 8.44 -14.34 -11.58
N VAL A 76 7.31 -14.36 -12.30
CA VAL A 76 6.54 -13.14 -12.58
C VAL A 76 6.00 -12.54 -11.28
N TRP A 77 5.45 -13.38 -10.40
CA TRP A 77 4.98 -12.93 -9.09
C TRP A 77 6.10 -12.38 -8.21
N ARG A 78 7.29 -12.98 -8.25
CA ARG A 78 8.46 -12.44 -7.55
C ARG A 78 8.80 -11.03 -8.02
N GLU A 79 8.79 -10.79 -9.33
CA GLU A 79 9.03 -9.45 -9.89
C GLU A 79 7.94 -8.47 -9.45
N ILE A 80 6.68 -8.89 -9.50
CA ILE A 80 5.55 -8.07 -9.03
C ILE A 80 5.71 -7.72 -7.56
N SER A 81 6.08 -8.67 -6.69
CA SER A 81 6.32 -8.41 -5.27
C SER A 81 7.45 -7.40 -5.04
N ILE A 82 8.51 -7.43 -5.85
CA ILE A 82 9.60 -6.45 -5.78
C ILE A 82 9.09 -5.06 -6.16
N ILE A 83 8.29 -4.97 -7.24
CA ILE A 83 7.71 -3.71 -7.71
C ILE A 83 6.72 -3.14 -6.68
N THR A 84 5.82 -3.96 -6.13
CA THR A 84 4.85 -3.48 -5.14
C THR A 84 5.49 -3.10 -3.81
N SER A 85 6.56 -3.77 -3.41
CA SER A 85 7.39 -3.35 -2.27
C SER A 85 7.99 -1.95 -2.51
N ALA A 86 8.52 -1.69 -3.71
CA ALA A 86 9.02 -0.38 -4.09
C ALA A 86 7.94 0.71 -4.15
N LEU A 87 6.70 0.36 -4.50
CA LEU A 87 5.56 1.29 -4.44
C LEU A 87 5.19 1.68 -3.00
N ARG A 88 5.37 0.77 -2.03
CA ARG A 88 5.08 1.01 -0.61
C ARG A 88 6.20 1.71 0.16
N ASN A 89 7.44 1.53 -0.27
CA ASN A 89 8.61 2.09 0.39
C ASN A 89 8.85 3.55 -0.02
N ASP A 90 9.01 4.48 0.91
CA ASP A 90 9.27 5.91 0.64
C ASP A 90 10.70 6.23 0.13
N SER A 91 11.55 5.22 -0.03
CA SER A 91 12.94 5.38 -0.49
C SER A 91 13.04 6.12 -1.83
N GLN A 92 14.06 6.97 -1.95
CA GLN A 92 14.39 7.74 -3.15
C GLN A 92 15.62 7.21 -3.87
N ASP A 93 16.03 5.97 -3.56
CA ASP A 93 17.12 5.33 -4.27
C ASP A 93 16.74 5.05 -5.74
N LYS A 94 17.76 4.98 -6.60
CA LYS A 94 17.58 4.82 -8.05
C LYS A 94 16.78 3.57 -8.41
N GLN A 95 16.96 2.47 -7.67
CA GLN A 95 16.29 1.21 -7.96
C GLN A 95 14.79 1.31 -7.63
N THR A 96 14.43 1.88 -6.47
CA THR A 96 13.04 2.13 -6.11
C THR A 96 12.36 3.05 -7.12
N GLN A 97 13.04 4.12 -7.57
CA GLN A 97 12.51 5.01 -8.62
C GLN A 97 12.31 4.30 -9.96
N PHE A 98 13.27 3.46 -10.37
CA PHE A 98 13.15 2.65 -11.58
C PHE A 98 11.94 1.71 -11.51
N LEU A 99 11.77 0.97 -10.41
CA LEU A 99 10.65 0.03 -10.24
C LEU A 99 9.29 0.72 -10.23
N ARG A 100 9.20 1.90 -9.60
CA ARG A 100 8.00 2.74 -9.65
C ARG A 100 7.71 3.19 -11.08
N SER A 101 8.71 3.72 -11.77
CA SER A 101 8.61 4.13 -13.18
C SER A 101 8.17 2.96 -14.08
N LEU A 102 8.71 1.76 -13.84
CA LEU A 102 8.35 0.53 -14.54
C LEU A 102 6.86 0.23 -14.39
N PHE A 103 6.34 0.31 -13.16
CA PHE A 103 4.91 0.14 -12.90
C PHE A 103 4.06 1.20 -13.61
N GLU A 104 4.49 2.47 -13.62
CA GLU A 104 3.75 3.56 -14.28
C GLU A 104 3.61 3.38 -15.81
N THR A 105 4.48 2.59 -16.45
CA THR A 105 4.35 2.29 -17.89
C THR A 105 3.22 1.32 -18.22
N LEU A 106 2.70 0.59 -17.23
CA LEU A 106 1.61 -0.36 -17.42
C LEU A 106 0.29 0.40 -17.61
N PRO A 107 -0.65 -0.11 -18.43
CA PRO A 107 -1.99 0.47 -18.50
C PRO A 107 -2.67 0.49 -17.14
N GLY A 108 -3.43 1.55 -16.82
CA GLY A 108 -4.06 1.72 -15.49
C GLY A 108 -4.92 0.54 -15.05
N ARG A 109 -5.66 -0.09 -15.98
CA ARG A 109 -6.41 -1.33 -15.71
C ARG A 109 -5.51 -2.47 -15.19
N ILE A 110 -4.33 -2.62 -15.77
CA ILE A 110 -3.37 -3.68 -15.42
C ILE A 110 -2.68 -3.35 -14.11
N GLN A 111 -2.33 -2.08 -13.88
CA GLN A 111 -1.83 -1.62 -12.57
C GLN A 111 -2.83 -1.99 -11.45
N CYS A 112 -4.11 -1.70 -11.65
CA CYS A 112 -5.17 -2.01 -10.72
C CYS A 112 -5.33 -3.53 -10.51
N GLU A 113 -5.41 -4.32 -11.60
CA GLU A 113 -5.52 -5.78 -11.53
C GLU A 113 -4.33 -6.42 -10.83
N MET A 114 -3.11 -5.95 -11.12
CA MET A 114 -1.89 -6.44 -10.50
C MET A 114 -1.89 -6.21 -8.99
N LEU A 115 -2.24 -4.99 -8.53
CA LEU A 115 -2.33 -4.69 -7.10
C LEU A 115 -3.41 -5.52 -6.39
N LEU A 116 -4.58 -5.70 -7.02
CA LEU A 116 -5.66 -6.55 -6.48
C LEU A 116 -5.18 -7.99 -6.26
N LYS A 117 -4.56 -8.60 -7.28
CA LYS A 117 -4.05 -9.98 -7.16
C LYS A 117 -2.95 -10.12 -6.10
N VAL A 118 -2.10 -9.11 -5.94
CA VAL A 118 -1.09 -9.11 -4.86
C VAL A 118 -1.76 -9.04 -3.49
N THR A 119 -2.77 -8.17 -3.32
CA THR A 119 -3.55 -8.09 -2.08
C THR A 119 -4.19 -9.43 -1.72
N GLU A 120 -4.68 -10.18 -2.72
CA GLU A 120 -5.27 -11.51 -2.51
C GLU A 120 -4.27 -12.54 -1.98
N GLN A 121 -2.98 -12.39 -2.31
CA GLN A 121 -1.89 -13.29 -1.91
C GLN A 121 -1.24 -12.91 -0.57
N CYS A 122 -1.57 -11.76 0.02
CA CYS A 122 -1.05 -11.36 1.32
C CYS A 122 -1.52 -12.30 2.42
N PHE A 123 -0.58 -12.79 3.24
CA PHE A 123 -0.87 -13.76 4.30
C PHE A 123 -1.45 -13.14 5.56
N ASN A 124 -0.94 -11.98 5.99
CA ASN A 124 -1.39 -11.32 7.21
C ASN A 124 -2.31 -10.14 6.92
N THR A 125 -3.22 -9.88 7.86
CA THR A 125 -4.29 -8.88 7.71
C THR A 125 -3.75 -7.46 7.53
N LEU A 126 -2.67 -7.11 8.22
CA LEU A 126 -2.10 -5.76 8.15
C LEU A 126 -1.46 -5.49 6.79
N GLU A 127 -0.64 -6.40 6.29
CA GLU A 127 -0.02 -6.32 4.97
C GLU A 127 -1.08 -6.27 3.85
N ARG A 128 -2.10 -7.12 3.96
CA ARG A 128 -3.26 -7.09 3.05
C ARG A 128 -3.93 -5.72 3.06
N SER A 129 -4.12 -5.15 4.25
CA SER A 129 -4.77 -3.84 4.44
C SER A 129 -3.93 -2.69 3.89
N GLU A 130 -2.61 -2.72 4.07
CA GLU A 130 -1.69 -1.73 3.51
C GLU A 130 -1.61 -1.80 1.98
N MET A 131 -1.60 -3.02 1.42
CA MET A 131 -1.67 -3.22 -0.03
C MET A 131 -2.99 -2.70 -0.61
N LEU A 132 -4.11 -3.00 0.05
CA LEU A 132 -5.41 -2.51 -0.40
C LEU A 132 -5.52 -0.99 -0.25
N LEU A 133 -4.96 -0.41 0.81
CA LEU A 133 -4.88 1.04 0.98
C LEU A 133 -4.06 1.71 -0.14
N LEU A 134 -2.95 1.10 -0.58
CA LEU A 134 -2.20 1.57 -1.74
C LEU A 134 -3.06 1.58 -3.00
N LEU A 135 -3.83 0.51 -3.25
CA LEU A 135 -4.79 0.45 -4.36
C LEU A 135 -5.80 1.60 -4.27
N LEU A 136 -6.47 1.77 -3.13
CA LEU A 136 -7.51 2.79 -2.94
C LEU A 136 -7.01 4.22 -3.17
N ARG A 137 -5.76 4.51 -2.78
CA ARG A 137 -5.14 5.82 -2.99
C ARG A 137 -4.81 6.10 -4.45
N ARG A 138 -4.43 5.06 -5.19
CA ARG A 138 -4.04 5.18 -6.60
C ARG A 138 -5.23 5.12 -7.55
N PHE A 139 -6.28 4.39 -7.18
CA PHE A 139 -7.48 4.16 -7.98
C PHE A 139 -8.72 4.54 -7.15
N PRO A 140 -9.04 5.84 -6.98
CA PRO A 140 -10.12 6.30 -6.11
C PRO A 140 -11.50 5.72 -6.44
N GLU A 141 -11.74 5.33 -7.68
CA GLU A 141 -12.95 4.64 -8.14
C GLU A 141 -13.18 3.29 -7.43
N THR A 142 -12.10 2.65 -6.97
CA THR A 142 -12.15 1.36 -6.26
C THR A 142 -12.61 1.50 -4.81
N VAL A 143 -12.64 2.72 -4.25
CA VAL A 143 -13.09 2.98 -2.88
C VAL A 143 -14.54 2.54 -2.68
N VAL A 144 -15.39 2.68 -3.71
CA VAL A 144 -16.80 2.26 -3.66
C VAL A 144 -16.92 0.74 -3.47
N GLN A 145 -16.00 -0.03 -4.06
CA GLN A 145 -16.02 -1.49 -4.04
C GLN A 145 -15.33 -2.05 -2.81
N HIS A 146 -14.19 -1.48 -2.40
CA HIS A 146 -13.30 -2.08 -1.40
C HIS A 146 -13.12 -1.26 -0.13
N GLY A 147 -13.47 0.04 -0.13
CA GLY A 147 -13.19 0.94 1.00
C GLY A 147 -13.90 0.52 2.28
N VAL A 148 -15.22 0.33 2.23
CA VAL A 148 -16.02 -0.05 3.40
C VAL A 148 -15.62 -1.44 3.92
N GLY A 149 -15.41 -2.40 3.01
CA GLY A 149 -14.96 -3.74 3.37
C GLY A 149 -13.61 -3.75 4.08
N LEU A 150 -12.66 -2.93 3.62
CA LEU A 150 -11.37 -2.75 4.30
C LEU A 150 -11.55 -2.14 5.71
N GLY A 151 -12.42 -1.15 5.84
CA GLY A 151 -12.70 -0.52 7.13
C GLY A 151 -13.28 -1.49 8.16
N GLU A 152 -14.27 -2.29 7.76
CA GLU A 152 -14.84 -3.32 8.65
C GLU A 152 -13.82 -4.43 8.96
N ALA A 153 -13.04 -4.91 7.98
CA ALA A 153 -12.02 -5.92 8.21
C ALA A 153 -10.95 -5.48 9.23
N LEU A 154 -10.58 -4.20 9.24
CA LEU A 154 -9.65 -3.65 10.23
C LEU A 154 -10.25 -3.60 11.64
N LEU A 155 -11.52 -3.22 11.76
CA LEU A 155 -12.22 -3.20 13.05
C LEU A 155 -12.50 -4.63 13.57
N GLU A 156 -12.73 -5.57 12.67
CA GLU A 156 -12.85 -7.00 12.99
C GLU A 156 -11.51 -7.56 13.46
N ALA A 157 -10.41 -7.26 12.75
CA ALA A 157 -9.06 -7.68 13.16
C ALA A 157 -8.68 -7.13 14.55
N GLU A 158 -9.01 -5.86 14.84
CA GLU A 158 -8.83 -5.28 16.16
C GLU A 158 -9.55 -6.08 17.26
N THR A 159 -10.73 -6.63 16.95
CA THR A 159 -11.54 -7.42 17.89
C THR A 159 -10.97 -8.83 18.06
N ILE A 160 -10.55 -9.47 16.97
CA ILE A 160 -9.97 -10.83 16.98
C ILE A 160 -8.63 -10.86 17.71
N GLU A 161 -7.80 -9.84 17.52
CA GLU A 161 -6.48 -9.70 18.17
C GLU A 161 -6.59 -9.09 19.58
N GLU A 162 -7.80 -9.04 20.15
CA GLU A 162 -8.12 -8.62 21.53
C GLU A 162 -7.36 -7.35 21.98
N GLN A 163 -7.29 -6.34 21.12
CA GLN A 163 -6.51 -5.13 21.41
C GLN A 163 -7.07 -4.38 22.63
N GLU A 164 -6.29 -4.32 23.71
CA GLU A 164 -6.70 -3.71 24.99
C GLU A 164 -6.91 -2.19 24.91
N SER A 165 -6.31 -1.55 23.90
CA SER A 165 -6.32 -0.10 23.73
C SER A 165 -6.89 0.29 22.38
N PRO A 166 -7.68 1.37 22.31
CA PRO A 166 -8.15 1.92 21.03
C PRO A 166 -6.99 2.45 20.18
N VAL A 167 -5.86 2.81 20.79
CA VAL A 167 -4.64 3.23 20.08
C VAL A 167 -3.80 1.99 19.73
N ASN A 168 -4.15 1.36 18.62
CA ASN A 168 -3.47 0.18 18.03
C ASN A 168 -3.27 0.36 16.51
N CYS A 169 -2.55 -0.57 15.87
CA CYS A 169 -2.19 -0.48 14.45
C CYS A 169 -3.40 -0.54 13.51
N PHE A 170 -4.38 -1.40 13.79
CA PHE A 170 -5.59 -1.56 12.97
C PHE A 170 -6.47 -0.32 13.05
N ARG A 171 -6.76 0.17 14.26
CA ARG A 171 -7.56 1.38 14.47
C ARG A 171 -6.88 2.59 13.86
N LYS A 172 -5.56 2.69 13.97
CA LYS A 172 -4.81 3.76 13.32
C LYS A 172 -4.98 3.73 11.81
N LEU A 173 -4.75 2.58 11.17
CA LEU A 173 -4.88 2.45 9.71
C LEU A 173 -6.31 2.76 9.27
N PHE A 174 -7.31 2.29 10.03
CA PHE A 174 -8.70 2.60 9.77
C PHE A 174 -8.97 4.11 9.88
N VAL A 175 -8.71 4.73 11.03
CA VAL A 175 -9.11 6.11 11.32
C VAL A 175 -8.30 7.14 10.53
N CYS A 176 -6.99 6.93 10.39
CA CYS A 176 -6.10 7.91 9.78
C CYS A 176 -6.04 7.80 8.25
N ASP A 177 -6.23 6.61 7.70
CA ASP A 177 -5.91 6.33 6.31
C ASP A 177 -7.13 5.86 5.50
N VAL A 178 -7.94 4.95 6.03
CA VAL A 178 -9.07 4.35 5.30
C VAL A 178 -10.34 5.19 5.42
N LEU A 179 -10.73 5.57 6.64
CA LEU A 179 -11.95 6.30 6.93
C LEU A 179 -12.04 7.63 6.13
N PRO A 180 -10.96 8.44 6.01
CA PRO A 180 -10.99 9.63 5.18
C PRO A 180 -11.27 9.35 3.70
N LEU A 181 -10.82 8.22 3.15
CA LEU A 181 -11.11 7.85 1.76
C LEU A 181 -12.60 7.53 1.59
N ILE A 182 -13.18 6.80 2.55
CA ILE A 182 -14.59 6.40 2.53
C ILE A 182 -15.52 7.62 2.66
N ILE A 183 -15.34 8.45 3.69
CA ILE A 183 -16.29 9.53 4.00
C ILE A 183 -16.17 10.73 3.06
N ASN A 184 -15.04 10.90 2.37
CA ASN A 184 -14.89 11.95 1.36
C ASN A 184 -15.34 11.51 -0.04
N ASN A 185 -15.57 10.22 -0.27
CA ASN A 185 -16.05 9.73 -1.56
C ASN A 185 -17.59 9.77 -1.62
N HIS A 186 -18.15 10.69 -2.39
CA HIS A 186 -19.61 10.91 -2.49
C HIS A 186 -20.39 9.74 -3.09
N ASP A 187 -19.74 8.87 -3.86
CA ASP A 187 -20.37 7.67 -4.42
C ASP A 187 -20.55 6.57 -3.37
N VAL A 188 -19.77 6.62 -2.28
CA VAL A 188 -19.96 5.72 -1.14
C VAL A 188 -21.15 6.18 -0.32
N ARG A 189 -22.23 5.39 -0.35
CA ARG A 189 -23.42 5.61 0.47
C ARG A 189 -23.33 4.81 1.76
N LEU A 190 -23.10 5.51 2.87
CA LEU A 190 -23.11 4.92 4.21
C LEU A 190 -24.39 5.30 4.96
N PRO A 191 -25.01 4.36 5.69
CA PRO A 191 -26.11 4.69 6.57
C PRO A 191 -25.60 5.50 7.79
N ALA A 192 -26.45 6.37 8.33
CA ALA A 192 -26.07 7.31 9.40
C ALA A 192 -25.55 6.61 10.67
N ASN A 193 -26.12 5.46 11.03
CA ASN A 193 -25.66 4.64 12.16
C ASN A 193 -24.19 4.21 12.01
N LEU A 194 -23.75 3.87 10.80
CA LEU A 194 -22.38 3.47 10.51
C LEU A 194 -21.43 4.68 10.56
N LEU A 195 -21.88 5.84 10.05
CA LEU A 195 -21.12 7.09 10.19
C LEU A 195 -20.92 7.47 11.66
N TYR A 196 -21.94 7.31 12.51
CA TYR A 196 -21.81 7.55 13.95
C TYR A 196 -20.88 6.54 14.63
N LYS A 197 -20.95 5.25 14.27
CA LYS A 197 -19.99 4.23 14.74
C LYS A 197 -18.56 4.65 14.40
N TYR A 198 -18.30 5.04 13.15
CA TYR A 198 -16.97 5.43 12.70
C TYR A 198 -16.46 6.72 13.37
N LEU A 199 -17.33 7.72 13.54
CA LEU A 199 -16.98 8.93 14.26
C LEU A 199 -16.60 8.64 15.72
N ASN A 200 -17.36 7.79 16.41
CA ASN A 200 -17.04 7.39 17.78
C ASN A 200 -15.70 6.67 17.86
N LYS A 201 -15.43 5.73 16.94
CA LYS A 201 -14.16 5.01 16.85
C LYS A 201 -12.98 5.97 16.58
N ALA A 202 -13.17 7.00 15.76
CA ALA A 202 -12.17 8.03 15.48
C ALA A 202 -11.95 8.95 16.68
N ALA A 203 -13.01 9.42 17.33
CA ALA A 203 -12.93 10.26 18.52
C ALA A 203 -12.21 9.56 19.66
N GLU A 204 -12.61 8.32 19.97
CA GLU A 204 -11.96 7.47 20.95
C GLU A 204 -10.47 7.31 20.66
N PHE A 205 -10.10 6.98 19.41
CA PHE A 205 -8.71 6.84 18.99
C PHE A 205 -7.89 8.13 19.20
N TYR A 206 -8.34 9.26 18.64
CA TYR A 206 -7.58 10.51 18.68
C TYR A 206 -7.48 11.08 20.09
N ILE A 207 -8.56 10.99 20.90
CA ILE A 207 -8.53 11.42 22.30
C ILE A 207 -7.48 10.61 23.05
N ASN A 208 -7.55 9.27 23.00
CA ASN A 208 -6.60 8.40 23.69
C ASN A 208 -5.16 8.58 23.18
N TYR A 209 -4.97 8.82 21.88
CA TYR A 209 -3.65 9.08 21.31
C TYR A 209 -3.02 10.34 21.90
N VAL A 210 -3.79 11.42 22.04
CA VAL A 210 -3.30 12.71 22.58
C VAL A 210 -3.18 12.68 24.11
N THR A 211 -4.07 11.98 24.82
CA THR A 211 -4.09 11.95 26.29
C THR A 211 -3.19 10.90 26.89
N ARG A 212 -2.67 9.94 26.11
CA ARG A 212 -1.73 8.93 26.59
C ARG A 212 -0.51 9.60 27.23
N SER A 213 -0.33 9.33 28.52
CA SER A 213 0.86 9.69 29.27
C SER A 213 2.04 8.83 28.81
N THR A 214 3.23 9.42 28.73
CA THR A 214 4.48 8.70 28.52
C THR A 214 4.73 7.76 29.70
N GLN A 215 4.26 6.52 29.60
CA GLN A 215 4.83 5.44 30.40
C GLN A 215 6.17 5.07 29.76
N ILE A 216 7.21 5.81 30.14
CA ILE A 216 8.54 5.23 30.15
C ILE A 216 8.48 4.16 31.23
N GLU A 217 8.65 2.90 30.85
CA GLU A 217 9.05 1.85 31.78
C GLU A 217 10.43 2.19 32.36
N ASN A 218 10.47 3.16 33.27
CA ASN A 218 11.50 3.21 34.27
C ASN A 218 10.87 2.59 35.50
N GLN A 219 11.04 1.28 35.64
CA GLN A 219 11.20 0.75 36.99
C GLN A 219 12.27 1.60 37.64
N HIS A 220 11.87 2.40 38.63
CA HIS A 220 12.47 2.57 39.96
C HIS A 220 11.96 3.89 40.57
N GLN A 221 11.12 3.72 41.60
CA GLN A 221 10.94 4.56 42.79
C GLN A 221 10.48 6.03 42.64
N GLY A 222 9.20 6.22 42.96
CA GLY A 222 8.79 7.08 44.08
C GLY A 222 8.89 8.59 43.93
N ALA A 223 7.82 9.23 43.46
CA ALA A 223 7.30 10.49 44.01
C ALA A 223 5.88 10.72 43.48
N GLN A 224 4.93 10.96 44.39
CA GLN A 224 3.64 11.55 44.04
C GLN A 224 3.89 12.97 43.53
N GLU A 225 3.75 13.18 42.23
CA GLU A 225 3.59 14.54 41.70
C GLU A 225 2.19 14.70 41.11
N THR A 226 1.53 15.75 41.58
CA THR A 226 0.20 16.21 41.25
C THR A 226 -0.02 16.27 39.74
N SER A 227 -1.13 15.67 39.28
CA SER A 227 -1.61 15.72 37.91
C SER A 227 -2.02 17.14 37.52
N ASP A 228 -1.05 17.97 37.16
CA ASP A 228 -1.31 19.25 36.51
C ASP A 228 -1.93 18.99 35.14
N LEU A 229 -3.17 19.48 34.96
CA LEU A 229 -3.89 19.53 33.69
C LEU A 229 -3.16 20.50 32.73
N MET A 230 -2.04 20.06 32.18
CA MET A 230 -1.33 20.80 31.14
C MET A 230 -2.12 20.76 29.82
N SER A 231 -2.26 21.93 29.19
CA SER A 231 -2.97 22.12 27.92
C SER A 231 -2.48 21.13 26.84
N PRO A 232 -3.39 20.48 26.08
CA PRO A 232 -3.06 19.53 25.01
C PRO A 232 -2.10 20.07 23.94
N SER A 233 -1.99 21.39 23.82
CA SER A 233 -1.21 22.06 22.77
C SER A 233 0.30 22.13 23.06
N LYS A 234 0.75 21.87 24.30
CA LYS A 234 2.17 22.04 24.70
C LYS A 234 3.01 20.75 24.71
N ARG A 235 2.43 19.58 24.41
CA ARG A 235 3.12 18.27 24.44
C ARG A 235 3.68 17.80 23.08
N SER A 236 3.83 18.69 22.09
CA SER A 236 4.01 18.33 20.67
C SER A 236 5.34 17.66 20.26
N SER A 237 6.06 16.99 21.17
CA SER A 237 7.36 16.38 20.86
C SER A 237 7.64 15.09 21.63
N GLN A 238 6.64 14.26 21.90
CA GLN A 238 6.83 12.93 22.51
C GLN A 238 6.51 11.82 21.52
N LYS A 239 7.51 10.96 21.29
CA LYS A 239 7.52 9.87 20.32
C LYS A 239 6.83 8.63 20.90
N TYR A 240 5.51 8.54 20.75
CA TYR A 240 4.78 7.30 21.01
C TYR A 240 4.87 6.36 19.80
N ILE A 241 5.27 5.11 20.02
CA ILE A 241 5.32 4.06 18.99
C ILE A 241 4.15 3.11 19.24
N ILE A 242 3.28 2.99 18.25
CA ILE A 242 2.16 2.05 18.28
C ILE A 242 2.71 0.66 17.96
N GLU A 243 2.35 -0.33 18.76
CA GLU A 243 2.76 -1.71 18.54
C GLU A 243 2.38 -2.19 17.13
N GLY A 244 3.28 -2.94 16.49
CA GLY A 244 3.13 -3.38 15.10
C GLY A 244 3.43 -2.32 14.04
N LEU A 245 3.79 -1.09 14.41
CA LEU A 245 4.12 -0.01 13.48
C LEU A 245 5.55 0.51 13.68
N THR A 246 6.13 1.03 12.60
CA THR A 246 7.39 1.81 12.68
C THR A 246 7.17 3.13 13.41
N GLU A 247 8.26 3.73 13.91
CA GLU A 247 8.23 5.05 14.55
C GLU A 247 7.59 6.10 13.62
N LYS A 248 8.04 6.18 12.36
CA LYS A 248 7.50 7.12 11.37
C LYS A 248 6.01 6.89 11.16
N SER A 249 5.59 5.64 10.97
CA SER A 249 4.19 5.35 10.78
C SER A 249 3.37 5.69 12.01
N SER A 250 3.88 5.56 13.23
CA SER A 250 3.13 5.80 14.48
C SER A 250 2.81 7.28 14.74
N GLN A 251 3.50 8.21 14.08
CA GLN A 251 3.31 9.65 14.27
C GLN A 251 2.04 10.15 13.58
N ILE A 252 1.30 11.01 14.28
CA ILE A 252 0.11 11.69 13.76
C ILE A 252 0.32 13.20 13.89
N VAL A 253 0.40 13.86 12.73
CA VAL A 253 0.44 15.33 12.64
C VAL A 253 -0.97 15.88 12.81
N ASP A 254 -1.12 16.86 13.71
CA ASP A 254 -2.37 17.59 14.02
C ASP A 254 -3.60 16.69 14.29
N PRO A 255 -3.56 15.82 15.31
CA PRO A 255 -4.62 14.84 15.59
C PRO A 255 -6.00 15.47 15.79
N TRP A 256 -6.08 16.65 16.43
CA TRP A 256 -7.33 17.37 16.62
C TRP A 256 -7.91 17.91 15.32
N GLU A 257 -7.06 18.41 14.42
CA GLU A 257 -7.53 18.89 13.11
C GLU A 257 -8.07 17.73 12.27
N ARG A 258 -7.40 16.57 12.31
CA ARG A 258 -7.88 15.35 11.64
C ARG A 258 -9.23 14.90 12.18
N LEU A 259 -9.41 14.83 13.50
CA LEU A 259 -10.69 14.49 14.12
C LEU A 259 -11.78 15.50 13.74
N PHE A 260 -11.48 16.80 13.76
CA PHE A 260 -12.42 17.85 13.39
C PHE A 260 -12.86 17.74 11.92
N LYS A 261 -11.95 17.39 11.00
CA LYS A 261 -12.29 17.13 9.59
C LYS A 261 -13.27 15.96 9.46
N ILE A 262 -13.04 14.86 10.17
CA ILE A 262 -13.95 13.70 10.19
C ILE A 262 -15.32 14.12 10.73
N LEU A 263 -15.35 14.83 11.86
CA LEU A 263 -16.57 15.34 12.48
C LEU A 263 -17.40 16.18 11.52
N ASN A 264 -16.78 17.13 10.82
CA ASN A 264 -17.48 18.00 9.87
C ASN A 264 -18.09 17.20 8.70
N VAL A 265 -17.34 16.27 8.11
CA VAL A 265 -17.83 15.48 6.98
C VAL A 265 -18.98 14.57 7.41
N VAL A 266 -18.86 13.93 8.58
CA VAL A 266 -19.94 13.12 9.16
C VAL A 266 -21.16 13.98 9.46
N GLY A 267 -20.97 15.15 10.07
CA GLY A 267 -22.06 16.09 10.37
C GLY A 267 -22.80 16.52 9.11
N MET A 268 -22.08 16.85 8.04
CA MET A 268 -22.67 17.17 6.74
C MET A 268 -23.44 15.99 6.14
N ARG A 269 -22.91 14.75 6.21
CA ARG A 269 -23.59 13.55 5.67
C ARG A 269 -24.80 13.11 6.48
N CYS A 270 -24.88 13.52 7.74
CA CYS A 270 -25.98 13.20 8.65
C CYS A 270 -26.93 14.38 8.85
N ASP A 271 -26.84 15.43 8.03
CA ASP A 271 -27.67 16.64 8.09
C ASP A 271 -27.68 17.31 9.47
N TRP A 272 -26.55 17.24 10.19
CA TRP A 272 -26.40 18.00 11.43
C TRP A 272 -26.42 19.48 11.09
N GLN A 273 -27.34 20.22 11.71
CA GLN A 273 -27.38 21.67 11.60
C GLN A 273 -26.14 22.26 12.27
N MET A 274 -25.04 22.34 11.51
CA MET A 274 -23.91 23.17 11.89
C MET A 274 -24.31 24.59 11.53
N ASP A 275 -25.00 25.27 12.46
CA ASP A 275 -25.15 26.70 12.37
C ASP A 275 -23.76 27.28 12.12
N LYS A 276 -23.58 27.88 10.94
CA LYS A 276 -22.40 28.70 10.64
C LYS A 276 -22.52 29.93 11.52
N GLY A 277 -22.19 29.77 12.80
CA GLY A 277 -22.15 30.83 13.77
C GLY A 277 -21.24 31.91 13.21
N ARG A 278 -21.85 33.01 12.78
CA ARG A 278 -21.18 34.31 12.70
C ARG A 278 -20.58 34.55 14.07
N ARG A 279 -19.29 34.29 14.22
CA ARG A 279 -18.46 34.80 15.30
C ARG A 279 -17.30 35.55 14.66
#